data_AF-A0A7J4XN76-F1
#
_entry.id   AF-A0A7J4XN76-F1
#
_cell.length_a   1.000
_cell.length_b   1.000
_cell.length_c   1.000
_cell.angle_alpha   90.00
_cell.angle_beta   90.00
_cell.angle_gamma   90.00
#
_symmetry.space_group_name_H-M   'P 1'
#
loop_
_entity.id
_entity.type
_entity.pdbx_description
1 polymer ?
#
loop_
_entity_poly.entity_id
_entity_poly.type
_entity_poly.pdbx_seq_one_letter_code
_entity_poly.pdbx_strand_id
1 'polypeptide(L)'
;MRKVLLFFMLFLMCGPLFAQNEITWFGDVMEIPGPAKYARMVLMKQGPKAGQILLTYQKFTYGRKIVKRYSSDDGVTWSPESLLLQKTGDWTYANCNIIELTDGRLLMTYQKRKEDGYYFTGRDRYVCVKYSVDGGSTWSKEEEVFQGGNWEPTPIQTPLGIYIFFTLQDIYPTFLSEEECIQENEIGGRAVAFVASFDNGATWTNFSNERYTARMLLRDYNEERAGNNFCGSGGGMPTPFLTEDNRLGFIAESIERKVSPWIVIAPADDYTFESSYFEGNWQTANYNGLGDNNVYPLSTTVRWALTREHTGGAPFALKLSNGKIAFSYNSGKKIYCWVADKNAKNPVKQAMPFGELNTFYSSMIHLNDSTILIAAHETSPGEEMRALYLRKGRIKDYVTTSVTRLKSPFYQVTVSNRNIHIRGLSGNETVQISQVAGCAVLVVKKVLSEEYSFRTLCPGVYIVRIINGISGKTAYKIMVND
;
A
#
# COMPACT_ATOMS: atom_id res chain seq x y z
N MET A 1 -6.08 30.22 -71.20
CA MET A 1 -6.58 31.27 -70.21
C MET A 1 -7.02 30.61 -68.91
N ARG A 2 -5.98 30.16 -68.11
CA ARG A 2 -5.65 29.79 -66.73
C ARG A 2 -6.78 30.15 -65.77
N LYS A 3 -7.66 29.18 -65.40
CA LYS A 3 -8.61 29.21 -64.28
C LYS A 3 -8.01 28.52 -63.05
N VAL A 4 -7.39 29.26 -62.16
CA VAL A 4 -7.00 29.19 -60.73
C VAL A 4 -8.21 28.78 -59.89
N LEU A 5 -8.36 27.52 -59.52
CA LEU A 5 -9.22 26.91 -58.49
C LEU A 5 -8.49 26.89 -57.14
N LEU A 6 -8.66 27.88 -56.32
CA LEU A 6 -8.41 28.11 -54.89
C LEU A 6 -9.15 27.08 -54.02
N PHE A 7 -8.49 26.01 -53.60
CA PHE A 7 -8.80 25.00 -52.57
C PHE A 7 -8.64 25.61 -51.17
N PHE A 8 -9.71 26.02 -50.50
CA PHE A 8 -9.89 26.33 -49.06
C PHE A 8 -9.73 25.07 -48.21
N MET A 9 -8.54 24.72 -47.75
CA MET A 9 -8.17 23.77 -46.67
C MET A 9 -8.58 24.34 -45.30
N LEU A 10 -9.77 24.05 -44.79
CA LEU A 10 -10.28 24.10 -43.41
C LEU A 10 -9.35 23.34 -42.44
N PHE A 11 -8.34 23.98 -41.89
CA PHE A 11 -7.49 23.59 -40.72
C PHE A 11 -8.33 23.56 -39.45
N LEU A 12 -9.08 22.46 -39.12
CA LEU A 12 -9.52 22.09 -37.75
C LEU A 12 -8.35 22.15 -36.77
N MET A 13 -7.97 23.33 -36.29
CA MET A 13 -7.16 23.65 -35.08
C MET A 13 -7.63 22.82 -33.89
N CYS A 14 -7.38 21.50 -33.84
CA CYS A 14 -7.40 20.75 -32.57
C CYS A 14 -6.35 21.31 -31.61
N GLY A 15 -6.59 22.49 -31.02
CA GLY A 15 -5.99 22.97 -29.76
C GLY A 15 -5.56 21.82 -28.83
N PRO A 16 -4.35 21.83 -28.16
CA PRO A 16 -3.90 20.84 -27.17
C PRO A 16 -4.98 20.56 -26.12
N LEU A 17 -5.93 19.63 -26.25
CA LEU A 17 -6.74 19.01 -25.17
C LEU A 17 -6.14 19.33 -23.79
N PHE A 18 -6.17 20.59 -23.25
CA PHE A 18 -5.91 20.93 -21.84
C PHE A 18 -6.04 19.71 -20.93
N ALA A 19 -4.99 18.92 -20.64
CA ALA A 19 -4.98 17.93 -19.53
C ALA A 19 -5.99 18.32 -18.44
N GLN A 20 -7.17 17.93 -18.55
CA GLN A 20 -8.27 18.10 -17.56
C GLN A 20 -7.88 17.52 -16.19
N ASN A 21 -7.64 18.44 -15.17
CA ASN A 21 -7.39 18.04 -13.77
C ASN A 21 -8.33 16.93 -13.30
N GLU A 22 -7.77 15.80 -12.81
CA GLU A 22 -8.55 14.66 -12.30
C GLU A 22 -8.97 14.89 -10.84
N ILE A 23 -8.28 15.77 -10.19
CA ILE A 23 -8.66 16.17 -8.83
C ILE A 23 -8.73 17.70 -8.77
N THR A 24 -9.87 18.13 -8.23
CA THR A 24 -9.96 19.58 -7.99
C THR A 24 -9.96 19.84 -6.47
N TRP A 25 -8.84 20.62 -6.05
CA TRP A 25 -8.74 20.92 -4.61
C TRP A 25 -9.67 22.09 -4.25
N PHE A 26 -10.39 21.90 -3.08
CA PHE A 26 -11.36 22.97 -2.75
C PHE A 26 -11.36 23.20 -1.24
N GLY A 27 -12.03 24.40 -0.91
CA GLY A 27 -12.02 24.76 0.52
C GLY A 27 -10.65 25.30 0.95
N ASP A 28 -10.71 25.81 2.25
CA ASP A 28 -9.42 26.33 2.78
C ASP A 28 -8.57 25.17 3.33
N VAL A 29 -7.25 25.46 3.22
CA VAL A 29 -6.36 24.50 3.92
C VAL A 29 -6.64 24.56 5.42
N MET A 30 -6.96 23.26 5.94
CA MET A 30 -7.18 23.15 7.40
C MET A 30 -5.87 22.84 8.12
N GLU A 31 -5.90 23.27 9.50
CA GLU A 31 -4.62 23.11 10.24
C GLU A 31 -4.90 22.45 11.60
N ILE A 32 -4.04 21.51 11.82
CA ILE A 32 -3.97 20.96 13.19
C ILE A 32 -2.64 21.40 13.81
N PRO A 33 -2.74 22.16 14.94
CA PRO A 33 -1.50 22.72 15.50
C PRO A 33 -0.60 21.62 16.10
N GLY A 34 0.75 21.86 15.87
CA GLY A 34 1.87 20.96 16.20
C GLY A 34 2.38 21.21 17.63
N PRO A 35 3.60 20.21 17.59
CA PRO A 35 4.44 19.49 16.64
C PRO A 35 3.78 18.17 16.19
N ALA A 36 3.75 17.95 14.77
CA ALA A 36 3.12 16.73 14.24
C ALA A 36 3.87 16.28 12.98
N LYS A 37 4.23 14.89 13.04
CA LYS A 37 4.90 14.28 11.89
C LYS A 37 4.26 12.94 11.53
N TYR A 38 4.46 12.64 10.26
CA TYR A 38 4.07 11.30 9.76
C TYR A 38 2.58 11.05 9.97
N ALA A 39 1.81 12.06 9.48
CA ALA A 39 0.34 11.90 9.67
C ALA A 39 -0.20 10.76 8.78
N ARG A 40 -1.02 9.90 9.45
CA ARG A 40 -1.78 8.86 8.72
C ARG A 40 -3.26 8.91 9.12
N MET A 41 -4.03 8.60 8.01
CA MET A 41 -5.48 8.67 8.31
C MET A 41 -6.17 7.41 7.80
N VAL A 42 -7.29 7.14 8.49
CA VAL A 42 -8.16 6.06 7.97
C VAL A 42 -9.61 6.45 8.30
N LEU A 43 -10.43 6.46 7.22
CA LEU A 43 -11.88 6.58 7.49
C LEU A 43 -12.48 5.21 7.83
N MET A 44 -13.04 5.13 9.05
CA MET A 44 -13.60 3.84 9.47
C MET A 44 -15.00 3.62 8.88
N LYS A 45 -15.06 2.45 8.26
CA LYS A 45 -16.31 2.20 7.51
C LYS A 45 -17.27 1.35 8.33
N GLN A 46 -16.69 0.64 9.27
CA GLN A 46 -17.54 -0.28 10.06
C GLN A 46 -17.25 -0.10 11.55
N GLY A 47 -18.17 -0.72 12.40
CA GLY A 47 -17.88 -0.78 13.84
C GLY A 47 -18.42 0.46 14.57
N PRO A 48 -18.12 0.61 15.80
CA PRO A 48 -18.75 1.60 16.69
C PRO A 48 -18.34 3.03 16.31
N LYS A 49 -17.23 3.15 15.53
CA LYS A 49 -16.84 4.54 15.17
C LYS A 49 -16.92 4.74 13.66
N ALA A 50 -17.86 3.98 13.05
CA ALA A 50 -18.05 4.11 11.58
C ALA A 50 -18.41 5.56 11.24
N GLY A 51 -17.71 6.06 10.19
CA GLY A 51 -18.03 7.41 9.70
C GLY A 51 -17.02 8.43 10.27
N GLN A 52 -16.22 7.94 11.17
CA GLN A 52 -15.23 8.88 11.72
C GLN A 52 -13.86 8.66 11.07
N ILE A 53 -13.06 9.74 11.11
CA ILE A 53 -11.66 9.65 10.66
C ILE A 53 -10.77 9.46 11.90
N LEU A 54 -9.95 8.47 11.75
CA LEU A 54 -8.89 8.32 12.76
C LEU A 54 -7.57 8.85 12.19
N LEU A 55 -7.03 9.87 12.93
CA LEU A 55 -5.75 10.48 12.55
C LEU A 55 -4.67 10.11 13.56
N THR A 56 -3.51 9.70 12.98
CA THR A 56 -2.37 9.44 13.87
C THR A 56 -1.16 10.26 13.38
N TYR A 57 -0.37 10.71 14.40
CA TYR A 57 0.86 11.43 14.02
C TYR A 57 1.84 11.42 15.18
N GLN A 58 3.05 11.72 14.82
CA GLN A 58 4.13 11.56 15.82
C GLN A 58 4.50 12.95 16.37
N LYS A 59 4.77 12.87 17.79
CA LYS A 59 5.26 14.09 18.45
C LYS A 59 6.74 13.91 18.83
N PHE A 60 7.68 14.25 17.91
CA PHE A 60 9.12 13.93 18.06
C PHE A 60 9.71 14.69 19.26
N THR A 61 9.28 15.84 19.50
CA THR A 61 9.85 16.70 20.57
C THR A 61 9.27 16.30 21.93
N TYR A 62 8.26 15.41 21.92
CA TYR A 62 7.71 14.99 23.22
C TYR A 62 7.90 13.49 23.44
N GLY A 63 9.19 13.12 23.19
CA GLY A 63 9.55 11.73 23.57
C GLY A 63 9.23 10.73 22.46
N ARG A 64 8.91 11.36 21.16
CA ARG A 64 8.61 10.49 19.99
C ARG A 64 7.33 9.69 20.21
N LYS A 65 6.33 10.43 20.94
CA LYS A 65 5.01 9.77 21.14
C LYS A 65 4.22 9.74 19.82
N ILE A 66 3.53 8.69 19.75
CA ILE A 66 2.52 8.64 18.65
C ILE A 66 1.12 8.84 19.27
N VAL A 67 0.45 9.85 18.67
CA VAL A 67 -0.88 10.19 19.26
C VAL A 67 -1.96 10.05 18.18
N LYS A 68 -3.22 10.14 18.68
CA LYS A 68 -4.35 9.97 17.72
C LYS A 68 -5.44 10.99 18.06
N ARG A 69 -6.19 11.30 17.03
CA ARG A 69 -7.44 12.06 17.15
C ARG A 69 -8.52 11.45 16.25
N TYR A 70 -9.81 11.88 16.62
CA TYR A 70 -10.93 11.42 15.77
C TYR A 70 -11.68 12.65 15.24
N SER A 71 -12.15 12.38 14.05
CA SER A 71 -13.06 13.42 13.51
C SER A 71 -14.35 12.77 13.01
N SER A 72 -15.52 13.48 13.35
CA SER A 72 -16.82 12.95 12.89
C SER A 72 -17.44 13.86 11.84
N ASP A 73 -16.64 14.94 11.52
CA ASP A 73 -17.24 15.88 10.53
C ASP A 73 -16.24 16.16 9.40
N ASP A 74 -15.64 15.03 8.96
CA ASP A 74 -14.82 15.03 7.72
C ASP A 74 -13.58 15.93 7.88
N GLY A 75 -13.09 15.97 9.09
CA GLY A 75 -11.73 16.57 9.27
C GLY A 75 -11.82 18.05 9.63
N VAL A 76 -13.17 18.51 9.91
CA VAL A 76 -13.29 19.96 10.22
C VAL A 76 -12.89 20.18 11.68
N THR A 77 -13.50 19.32 12.56
CA THR A 77 -13.04 19.41 13.97
C THR A 77 -12.50 18.06 14.44
N TRP A 78 -11.66 18.17 15.57
CA TRP A 78 -11.00 16.92 16.02
C TRP A 78 -11.17 16.77 17.53
N SER A 79 -11.29 15.54 17.91
CA SER A 79 -11.30 15.28 19.37
C SER A 79 -9.97 15.70 20.01
N PRO A 80 -10.03 15.76 21.36
CA PRO A 80 -8.72 15.99 21.99
C PRO A 80 -7.73 14.85 21.66
N GLU A 81 -6.53 15.27 21.74
CA GLU A 81 -5.44 14.32 21.45
C GLU A 81 -5.36 13.25 22.56
N SER A 82 -5.13 11.98 22.09
CA SER A 82 -4.86 10.95 23.12
C SER A 82 -3.66 10.09 22.68
N LEU A 83 -2.98 9.52 23.70
CA LEU A 83 -1.74 8.78 23.47
C LEU A 83 -2.03 7.43 22.81
N LEU A 84 -1.24 7.16 21.81
CA LEU A 84 -1.38 5.84 21.14
C LEU A 84 -0.16 4.99 21.45
N LEU A 85 1.03 5.43 21.24
CA LEU A 85 2.25 4.70 21.57
C LEU A 85 3.26 5.66 22.20
N GLN A 86 4.03 5.07 23.21
CA GLN A 86 5.14 5.88 23.78
C GLN A 86 6.33 4.96 24.10
N LYS A 87 7.33 5.60 24.25
CA LYS A 87 8.57 4.85 24.54
C LYS A 87 8.38 3.92 25.75
N THR A 88 9.01 2.69 25.55
CA THR A 88 9.07 1.73 26.68
C THR A 88 10.50 1.26 26.86
N GLY A 89 11.02 1.45 28.14
CA GLY A 89 12.45 1.14 28.32
C GLY A 89 13.35 1.86 27.29
N ASP A 90 14.13 1.00 26.49
CA ASP A 90 15.05 1.60 25.49
C ASP A 90 14.43 1.55 24.09
N TRP A 91 13.11 1.27 24.07
CA TRP A 91 12.50 1.08 22.74
C TRP A 91 11.69 2.34 22.38
N THR A 92 11.92 2.71 21.15
CA THR A 92 11.11 3.81 20.59
C THR A 92 10.32 3.34 19.37
N TYR A 93 9.28 4.17 19.10
CA TYR A 93 8.36 3.74 18.02
C TYR A 93 8.20 4.86 17.00
N ALA A 94 8.02 4.41 15.74
CA ALA A 94 7.86 5.46 14.71
C ALA A 94 7.04 4.90 13.54
N ASN A 95 6.53 5.81 12.70
CA ASN A 95 5.88 5.49 11.40
C ASN A 95 4.68 4.57 11.59
N CYS A 96 3.75 5.08 12.36
CA CYS A 96 2.53 4.30 12.63
C CYS A 96 1.52 4.46 11.47
N ASN A 97 1.03 3.28 11.03
CA ASN A 97 -0.03 3.25 10.00
C ASN A 97 -1.22 2.40 10.49
N ILE A 98 -2.37 2.87 10.02
CA ILE A 98 -3.54 2.09 10.45
C ILE A 98 -4.48 1.93 9.24
N ILE A 99 -4.95 0.64 8.98
CA ILE A 99 -6.01 0.42 7.97
C ILE A 99 -7.16 -0.34 8.64
N GLU A 100 -8.39 -0.10 8.13
CA GLU A 100 -9.50 -0.96 8.57
C GLU A 100 -9.55 -2.22 7.71
N LEU A 101 -9.49 -3.41 8.39
CA LEU A 101 -9.57 -4.69 7.64
C LEU A 101 -11.00 -5.01 7.23
N THR A 102 -11.11 -6.03 6.33
CA THR A 102 -12.44 -6.33 5.75
C THR A 102 -13.37 -6.87 6.85
N ASP A 103 -12.76 -7.42 7.93
CA ASP A 103 -13.66 -7.97 8.98
C ASP A 103 -13.97 -6.90 10.04
N GLY A 104 -13.50 -5.63 9.81
CA GLY A 104 -13.98 -4.53 10.67
C GLY A 104 -12.92 -4.16 11.72
N ARG A 105 -11.94 -5.07 11.95
CA ARG A 105 -10.86 -4.69 12.90
C ARG A 105 -9.95 -3.61 12.29
N LEU A 106 -9.33 -2.87 13.21
CA LEU A 106 -8.22 -2.00 12.75
C LEU A 106 -6.88 -2.70 12.97
N LEU A 107 -6.03 -2.58 11.87
CA LEU A 107 -4.65 -3.08 11.99
C LEU A 107 -3.68 -1.89 12.04
N MET A 108 -2.95 -1.92 13.18
CA MET A 108 -1.90 -0.90 13.31
C MET A 108 -0.53 -1.53 13.06
N THR A 109 0.24 -0.76 12.27
CA THR A 109 1.63 -1.19 12.07
C THR A 109 2.58 -0.06 12.47
N TYR A 110 3.73 -0.49 13.00
CA TYR A 110 4.71 0.55 13.37
C TYR A 110 6.09 -0.09 13.53
N GLN A 111 7.04 0.82 13.53
CA GLN A 111 8.42 0.36 13.75
C GLN A 111 8.78 0.46 15.25
N LYS A 112 9.42 -0.62 15.66
CA LYS A 112 10.01 -0.64 17.00
C LYS A 112 11.53 -0.74 16.91
N ARG A 113 12.19 0.30 17.69
CA ARG A 113 13.67 0.31 17.54
C ARG A 113 14.31 0.78 18.84
N LYS A 114 15.54 0.27 19.06
CA LYS A 114 16.25 0.67 20.31
C LYS A 114 16.90 2.04 20.12
N GLU A 115 16.80 3.01 21.16
CA GLU A 115 17.13 4.45 21.16
C GLU A 115 18.64 4.64 21.32
N ASP A 116 19.53 3.64 21.88
CA ASP A 116 20.96 3.92 22.17
C ASP A 116 21.84 3.42 21.01
N GLY A 117 22.42 4.37 20.20
CA GLY A 117 23.49 4.84 19.29
C GLY A 117 24.78 4.05 19.45
N TYR A 118 24.74 2.61 19.52
CA TYR A 118 26.15 2.16 19.28
C TYR A 118 26.13 0.79 18.59
N TYR A 119 24.83 0.24 18.09
CA TYR A 119 24.92 -1.04 17.33
C TYR A 119 23.67 -1.20 16.47
N PHE A 120 23.17 -0.16 15.68
CA PHE A 120 21.98 -0.28 14.80
C PHE A 120 22.14 -1.46 13.84
N THR A 121 22.12 -2.71 14.46
CA THR A 121 22.10 -3.85 13.52
C THR A 121 20.66 -4.38 13.41
N GLY A 122 20.28 -4.82 12.21
CA GLY A 122 18.97 -5.48 11.99
C GLY A 122 18.45 -6.19 13.25
N ARG A 123 19.19 -6.33 14.43
CA ARG A 123 18.76 -7.12 15.61
C ARG A 123 17.83 -6.28 16.50
N ASP A 124 17.90 -5.04 16.38
CA ASP A 124 17.18 -4.22 17.38
C ASP A 124 16.09 -3.39 16.68
N ARG A 125 15.52 -4.02 15.60
CA ARG A 125 14.41 -3.33 14.91
C ARG A 125 13.34 -4.36 14.50
N TYR A 126 12.14 -3.79 14.65
CA TYR A 126 11.04 -4.72 14.36
C TYR A 126 9.93 -3.97 13.63
N VAL A 127 9.30 -4.72 12.77
CA VAL A 127 7.93 -4.29 12.40
C VAL A 127 6.92 -4.97 13.33
N CYS A 128 6.05 -4.08 13.91
CA CYS A 128 5.06 -4.62 14.87
C CYS A 128 3.63 -4.31 14.41
N VAL A 129 2.72 -5.22 14.97
CA VAL A 129 1.31 -4.96 14.65
C VAL A 129 0.50 -5.06 15.94
N LYS A 130 -0.59 -4.30 16.02
CA LYS A 130 -1.67 -4.44 17.01
C LYS A 130 -3.03 -4.34 16.31
N TYR A 131 -4.05 -4.87 17.06
CA TYR A 131 -5.40 -4.88 16.45
C TYR A 131 -6.40 -4.21 17.40
N SER A 132 -7.35 -3.58 16.73
CA SER A 132 -8.46 -3.01 17.53
C SER A 132 -9.80 -3.45 16.95
N VAL A 133 -10.74 -3.74 17.89
CA VAL A 133 -12.09 -4.14 17.40
C VAL A 133 -13.10 -3.09 17.85
N ASP A 134 -12.54 -1.99 18.54
CA ASP A 134 -13.53 -0.99 19.02
C ASP A 134 -13.14 0.41 18.53
N GLY A 135 -12.69 0.35 17.28
CA GLY A 135 -12.53 1.66 16.59
C GLY A 135 -11.30 2.42 17.11
N GLY A 136 -10.35 1.67 17.68
CA GLY A 136 -9.05 2.32 18.01
C GLY A 136 -9.03 2.83 19.45
N SER A 137 -10.14 2.40 20.18
CA SER A 137 -10.12 2.83 21.60
C SER A 137 -9.14 2.00 22.42
N THR A 138 -9.16 0.69 22.21
CA THR A 138 -8.15 -0.17 22.85
C THR A 138 -7.46 -1.04 21.80
N TRP A 139 -6.22 -1.55 22.23
CA TRP A 139 -5.44 -2.32 21.23
C TRP A 139 -4.93 -3.60 21.87
N SER A 140 -4.83 -4.61 21.03
CA SER A 140 -4.30 -5.90 21.50
C SER A 140 -2.82 -5.77 21.87
N LYS A 141 -2.35 -6.95 22.37
CA LYS A 141 -0.89 -6.98 22.66
C LYS A 141 -0.07 -6.88 21.37
N GLU A 142 1.07 -6.23 21.57
CA GLU A 142 1.99 -6.06 20.42
C GLU A 142 2.49 -7.42 19.91
N GLU A 143 2.52 -7.51 18.54
CA GLU A 143 3.12 -8.71 17.91
C GLU A 143 4.22 -8.27 16.95
N GLU A 144 5.36 -8.89 17.12
CA GLU A 144 6.47 -8.62 16.18
C GLU A 144 6.38 -9.54 14.95
N VAL A 145 6.23 -8.84 13.81
CA VAL A 145 5.94 -9.71 12.63
C VAL A 145 7.17 -9.73 11.71
N PHE A 146 8.14 -8.89 12.04
CA PHE A 146 9.41 -8.93 11.31
C PHE A 146 10.51 -8.33 12.19
N GLN A 147 11.67 -9.06 12.08
CA GLN A 147 12.87 -8.52 12.76
C GLN A 147 13.94 -8.18 11.72
N GLY A 148 14.43 -6.86 11.75
CA GLY A 148 15.46 -6.36 10.81
C GLY A 148 15.28 -4.86 10.57
N GLY A 149 16.41 -4.32 9.98
CA GLY A 149 16.32 -2.87 9.69
C GLY A 149 15.12 -2.56 8.77
N ASN A 150 14.26 -1.71 9.33
CA ASN A 150 13.07 -1.39 8.52
C ASN A 150 12.62 0.05 8.78
N TRP A 151 12.00 0.60 7.67
CA TRP A 151 11.42 1.95 7.77
C TRP A 151 10.02 1.94 7.14
N GLU A 152 9.03 2.55 7.76
CA GLU A 152 7.70 2.90 7.19
C GLU A 152 6.89 1.66 6.85
N PRO A 153 6.61 0.87 7.82
CA PRO A 153 5.73 -0.28 7.54
C PRO A 153 4.33 0.17 7.12
N THR A 154 4.02 -0.10 5.86
CA THR A 154 2.73 0.35 5.32
C THR A 154 1.88 -0.86 4.90
N PRO A 155 0.69 -0.95 5.55
CA PRO A 155 -0.13 -2.15 5.31
C PRO A 155 -1.15 -1.91 4.19
N ILE A 156 -1.54 -3.00 3.52
CA ILE A 156 -2.68 -3.00 2.57
C ILE A 156 -3.31 -4.40 2.61
N GLN A 157 -4.71 -4.31 2.67
CA GLN A 157 -5.37 -5.63 2.56
C GLN A 157 -5.88 -5.84 1.12
N THR A 158 -5.48 -7.04 0.62
CA THR A 158 -6.01 -7.47 -0.69
C THR A 158 -6.99 -8.64 -0.53
N PRO A 159 -7.61 -8.96 -1.66
CA PRO A 159 -8.49 -10.14 -1.53
C PRO A 159 -7.70 -11.39 -1.14
N LEU A 160 -6.43 -11.28 -1.31
CA LEU A 160 -5.64 -12.52 -1.06
C LEU A 160 -5.00 -12.47 0.32
N GLY A 161 -4.90 -11.33 0.92
CA GLY A 161 -4.27 -11.29 2.26
C GLY A 161 -3.88 -9.86 2.63
N ILE A 162 -3.17 -9.90 3.78
CA ILE A 162 -2.63 -8.60 4.25
C ILE A 162 -1.13 -8.53 3.97
N TYR A 163 -0.75 -7.41 3.39
CA TYR A 163 0.68 -7.21 3.10
C TYR A 163 1.16 -5.95 3.82
N ILE A 164 2.41 -6.16 4.38
CA ILE A 164 3.03 -4.97 4.99
C ILE A 164 4.35 -4.68 4.27
N PHE A 165 4.29 -3.48 3.52
CA PHE A 165 5.50 -3.10 2.78
C PHE A 165 6.38 -2.20 3.67
N PHE A 166 7.69 -2.34 3.43
CA PHE A 166 8.58 -1.47 4.22
C PHE A 166 9.94 -1.38 3.53
N THR A 167 10.57 -0.33 3.92
CA THR A 167 11.99 -0.26 3.49
C THR A 167 12.86 -1.19 4.35
N LEU A 168 13.59 -2.00 3.62
CA LEU A 168 14.49 -2.93 4.32
C LEU A 168 15.92 -2.36 4.28
N GLN A 169 16.52 -2.30 5.50
CA GLN A 169 17.92 -1.88 5.63
C GLN A 169 18.69 -2.87 6.53
N ASP A 170 20.07 -2.64 6.52
CA ASP A 170 20.93 -3.53 7.34
C ASP A 170 20.81 -4.98 6.87
N ILE A 171 21.04 -5.11 5.66
CA ILE A 171 20.90 -6.42 5.02
C ILE A 171 22.24 -7.17 5.13
N TYR A 172 22.15 -8.43 5.55
CA TYR A 172 23.38 -9.22 5.79
C TYR A 172 23.31 -10.51 4.96
N PRO A 173 24.58 -10.88 4.51
CA PRO A 173 24.63 -12.18 3.81
C PRO A 173 24.18 -13.34 4.74
N THR A 174 23.59 -14.26 4.07
CA THR A 174 22.90 -15.34 4.83
C THR A 174 23.93 -16.27 5.45
N PHE A 175 25.20 -16.25 5.02
CA PHE A 175 26.17 -17.21 5.62
C PHE A 175 26.79 -16.59 6.88
N LEU A 176 26.39 -15.31 7.19
CA LEU A 176 26.97 -14.72 8.42
C LEU A 176 26.17 -15.15 9.64
N SER A 177 26.95 -15.53 10.74
CA SER A 177 26.27 -15.81 12.00
C SER A 177 25.66 -14.54 12.60
N GLU A 178 24.74 -14.76 13.57
CA GLU A 178 24.14 -13.57 14.24
C GLU A 178 25.23 -12.65 14.80
N GLU A 179 26.26 -13.17 15.31
CA GLU A 179 27.33 -12.34 15.94
C GLU A 179 28.11 -11.57 14.88
N GLU A 180 27.99 -12.18 13.67
CA GLU A 180 28.79 -11.54 12.59
C GLU A 180 27.97 -10.47 11.87
N CYS A 181 26.64 -10.37 12.29
CA CYS A 181 25.80 -9.31 11.68
C CYS A 181 26.07 -7.96 12.35
N ILE A 182 27.23 -7.45 12.08
CA ILE A 182 27.66 -6.13 12.59
C ILE A 182 27.79 -5.18 11.40
N GLN A 183 27.82 -3.93 11.75
CA GLN A 183 27.77 -2.87 10.71
C GLN A 183 28.80 -3.14 9.61
N GLU A 184 29.99 -3.68 9.91
CA GLU A 184 31.07 -3.89 8.91
C GLU A 184 30.69 -4.98 7.90
N ASN A 185 29.83 -5.85 8.37
CA ASN A 185 29.50 -6.98 7.47
C ASN A 185 28.19 -6.74 6.73
N GLU A 186 27.61 -5.57 6.96
CA GLU A 186 26.34 -5.25 6.26
C GLU A 186 26.61 -4.99 4.78
N ILE A 187 25.75 -5.69 3.98
CA ILE A 187 25.87 -5.41 2.51
C ILE A 187 25.00 -4.20 2.16
N GLY A 188 25.56 -2.92 2.52
CA GLY A 188 24.95 -1.60 2.21
C GLY A 188 23.85 -1.70 1.16
N GLY A 189 22.80 -0.65 1.21
CA GLY A 189 21.70 -0.53 0.22
C GLY A 189 20.35 -0.74 0.91
N ARG A 190 19.27 -0.06 0.41
CA ARG A 190 17.86 -0.24 0.84
C ARG A 190 17.07 -1.01 -0.21
N ALA A 191 16.10 -1.69 0.41
CA ALA A 191 15.20 -2.41 -0.52
C ALA A 191 13.75 -2.20 -0.09
N VAL A 192 12.94 -2.24 -1.13
CA VAL A 192 11.51 -2.42 -0.78
C VAL A 192 11.21 -3.90 -0.54
N ALA A 193 10.59 -4.15 0.66
CA ALA A 193 10.25 -5.54 1.01
C ALA A 193 8.87 -5.60 1.67
N PHE A 194 8.41 -6.92 1.78
CA PHE A 194 7.13 -7.02 2.51
C PHE A 194 7.07 -8.36 3.23
N VAL A 195 6.21 -8.37 4.31
CA VAL A 195 5.69 -9.63 4.90
C VAL A 195 4.18 -9.68 4.68
N ALA A 196 3.64 -10.91 4.84
CA ALA A 196 2.20 -11.00 4.48
C ALA A 196 1.50 -11.95 5.45
N SER A 197 0.26 -11.66 5.62
CA SER A 197 -0.64 -12.60 6.31
C SER A 197 -1.75 -13.08 5.37
N PHE A 198 -1.93 -14.43 5.48
CA PHE A 198 -2.96 -14.98 4.56
C PHE A 198 -4.12 -15.56 5.38
N ASP A 199 -4.01 -15.36 6.65
CA ASP A 199 -5.10 -15.85 7.53
C ASP A 199 -5.60 -14.68 8.40
N ASN A 200 -5.69 -13.56 7.69
CA ASN A 200 -6.30 -12.34 8.25
C ASN A 200 -5.59 -11.89 9.54
N GLY A 201 -4.31 -12.05 9.55
CA GLY A 201 -3.52 -11.41 10.63
C GLY A 201 -3.22 -12.37 11.78
N ALA A 202 -3.69 -13.66 11.59
CA ALA A 202 -3.39 -14.63 12.66
C ALA A 202 -1.92 -15.05 12.63
N THR A 203 -1.42 -15.25 11.41
CA THR A 203 0.02 -15.59 11.30
C THR A 203 0.63 -14.78 10.16
N TRP A 204 2.02 -14.63 10.25
CA TRP A 204 2.70 -13.80 9.22
C TRP A 204 3.84 -14.61 8.58
N THR A 205 4.00 -14.30 7.31
CA THR A 205 4.99 -15.07 6.54
C THR A 205 6.39 -14.80 7.11
N ASN A 206 7.13 -15.87 6.99
CA ASN A 206 8.60 -15.78 7.13
C ASN A 206 9.28 -16.23 5.82
N PHE A 207 9.38 -15.27 4.95
CA PHE A 207 9.76 -15.57 3.54
C PHE A 207 11.23 -15.99 3.48
N SER A 208 11.92 -16.07 4.73
CA SER A 208 13.31 -16.56 4.56
C SER A 208 13.72 -17.34 5.82
N ASN A 209 14.19 -18.63 5.66
CA ASN A 209 14.82 -19.31 6.81
C ASN A 209 16.02 -18.52 7.35
N GLU A 210 16.16 -17.26 6.77
CA GLU A 210 17.41 -16.53 7.09
C GLU A 210 17.07 -15.28 7.91
N ARG A 211 18.08 -14.80 8.74
CA ARG A 211 17.85 -13.73 9.73
C ARG A 211 17.81 -12.36 9.05
N TYR A 212 16.78 -11.49 9.47
CA TYR A 212 16.63 -10.05 9.17
C TYR A 212 16.35 -9.82 7.68
N THR A 213 15.63 -10.88 7.10
CA THR A 213 15.26 -10.63 5.68
C THR A 213 13.76 -10.89 5.50
N ALA A 214 13.25 -10.18 4.46
CA ALA A 214 11.86 -10.36 4.01
C ALA A 214 11.83 -10.54 2.49
N ARG A 215 10.55 -10.64 2.04
CA ARG A 215 10.52 -10.72 0.56
C ARG A 215 10.90 -9.37 -0.07
N MET A 216 12.06 -9.33 -0.78
CA MET A 216 12.59 -8.07 -1.36
C MET A 216 12.10 -7.92 -2.80
N LEU A 217 11.75 -6.66 -3.14
CA LEU A 217 11.12 -6.46 -4.47
C LEU A 217 11.93 -5.43 -5.26
N LEU A 218 12.51 -4.52 -4.57
CA LEU A 218 13.27 -3.47 -5.26
C LEU A 218 14.50 -3.10 -4.42
N ARG A 219 15.79 -3.31 -5.17
CA ARG A 219 17.03 -3.02 -4.42
C ARG A 219 18.09 -2.49 -5.39
N ASP A 220 18.95 -1.56 -4.85
CA ASP A 220 20.14 -1.14 -5.63
C ASP A 220 21.41 -1.41 -4.81
N TYR A 221 22.41 -2.24 -5.38
CA TYR A 221 23.60 -2.71 -4.63
C TYR A 221 24.76 -1.74 -4.82
N ASN A 222 24.70 -0.74 -5.71
CA ASN A 222 25.89 0.09 -6.05
C ASN A 222 25.86 1.39 -5.24
N GLU A 223 25.18 1.41 -4.04
CA GLU A 223 25.16 2.72 -3.35
C GLU A 223 26.42 2.87 -2.48
N GLU A 224 27.26 3.97 -2.88
CA GLU A 224 28.48 4.31 -2.12
C GLU A 224 28.13 4.83 -0.72
N ARG A 225 28.79 4.23 0.29
CA ARG A 225 28.67 4.68 1.70
C ARG A 225 29.19 6.11 1.86
N ALA A 226 28.32 7.14 2.19
CA ALA A 226 28.90 8.41 2.68
C ALA A 226 28.98 8.41 4.22
N GLY A 227 30.13 8.04 4.80
CA GLY A 227 30.21 7.97 6.28
C GLY A 227 29.35 6.85 6.85
N ASN A 228 28.57 6.93 8.16
CA ASN A 228 27.67 5.89 8.73
C ASN A 228 26.29 5.93 8.05
N ASN A 229 26.09 6.84 6.96
CA ASN A 229 24.78 6.98 6.29
C ASN A 229 24.87 6.60 4.81
N PHE A 230 24.03 5.67 4.34
CA PHE A 230 23.93 5.32 2.90
C PHE A 230 23.42 6.51 2.09
N CYS A 231 24.32 7.36 1.41
CA CYS A 231 24.25 8.67 0.74
C CYS A 231 23.60 8.52 -0.63
N GLY A 232 22.51 7.58 -0.87
CA GLY A 232 21.73 7.66 -2.14
C GLY A 232 20.57 6.65 -2.08
N SER A 233 19.27 7.04 -1.54
CA SER A 233 18.08 6.19 -1.29
C SER A 233 17.98 5.05 -2.31
N GLY A 234 18.54 3.81 -2.15
CA GLY A 234 18.27 2.44 -2.66
C GLY A 234 16.81 2.05 -2.41
N GLY A 235 15.75 2.50 -3.29
CA GLY A 235 14.32 2.10 -3.18
C GLY A 235 13.84 2.05 -1.73
N GLY A 236 12.98 3.11 -1.30
CA GLY A 236 12.47 3.10 0.10
C GLY A 236 11.18 3.90 0.22
N MET A 237 10.59 3.72 1.31
CA MET A 237 9.30 4.32 1.74
C MET A 237 8.17 3.93 0.79
N PRO A 238 8.00 2.63 0.65
CA PRO A 238 6.96 2.19 -0.29
C PRO A 238 5.55 2.42 0.27
N THR A 239 4.74 2.88 -0.66
CA THR A 239 3.29 2.86 -0.38
C THR A 239 2.56 1.97 -1.41
N PRO A 240 1.90 0.95 -0.77
CA PRO A 240 1.24 -0.02 -1.67
C PRO A 240 -0.13 0.48 -2.14
N PHE A 241 -0.57 -0.03 -3.33
CA PHE A 241 -1.92 0.26 -3.85
C PHE A 241 -2.39 -0.93 -4.70
N LEU A 242 -3.75 -0.88 -4.98
CA LEU A 242 -4.29 -1.90 -5.90
C LEU A 242 -4.77 -1.24 -7.19
N THR A 243 -4.46 -1.95 -8.28
CA THR A 243 -5.09 -1.52 -9.55
C THR A 243 -6.55 -1.97 -9.61
N GLU A 244 -7.20 -1.44 -10.71
CA GLU A 244 -8.64 -1.77 -10.85
C GLU A 244 -8.86 -3.29 -10.91
N ASP A 245 -7.98 -3.97 -11.49
CA ASP A 245 -8.17 -5.43 -11.57
C ASP A 245 -7.55 -6.13 -10.37
N ASN A 246 -7.16 -5.39 -9.28
CA ASN A 246 -6.70 -5.91 -7.97
C ASN A 246 -5.27 -6.45 -8.05
N ARG A 247 -4.53 -5.85 -9.00
CA ARG A 247 -3.09 -6.17 -8.93
C ARG A 247 -2.40 -5.28 -7.90
N LEU A 248 -1.44 -5.98 -7.22
CA LEU A 248 -0.73 -5.24 -6.15
C LEU A 248 0.43 -4.44 -6.77
N GLY A 249 0.44 -3.17 -6.42
CA GLY A 249 1.56 -2.30 -6.82
C GLY A 249 2.05 -1.44 -5.66
N PHE A 250 3.22 -0.81 -5.90
CA PHE A 250 3.67 0.16 -4.90
C PHE A 250 4.43 1.29 -5.59
N ILE A 251 4.50 2.45 -4.89
CA ILE A 251 5.34 3.56 -5.33
C ILE A 251 6.44 3.78 -4.26
N ALA A 252 7.63 4.02 -4.79
CA ALA A 252 8.73 4.10 -3.80
C ALA A 252 9.81 5.06 -4.33
N GLU A 253 10.59 5.60 -3.38
CA GLU A 253 11.74 6.45 -3.77
C GLU A 253 12.79 5.65 -4.55
N SER A 254 13.36 6.56 -5.54
CA SER A 254 14.32 5.91 -6.45
C SER A 254 15.73 5.99 -5.84
N ILE A 255 16.60 5.32 -6.70
CA ILE A 255 18.03 4.97 -6.70
C ILE A 255 18.86 6.15 -7.22
N GLU A 256 19.57 6.88 -6.39
CA GLU A 256 20.58 7.92 -6.73
C GLU A 256 19.90 9.29 -6.87
N ARG A 257 18.41 9.24 -6.56
CA ARG A 257 17.59 10.47 -6.62
C ARG A 257 17.65 11.12 -7.99
N LYS A 258 18.14 10.26 -9.11
CA LYS A 258 18.20 10.96 -10.42
C LYS A 258 16.80 11.07 -11.03
N VAL A 259 15.94 9.91 -10.80
CA VAL A 259 14.53 9.94 -11.26
C VAL A 259 13.68 9.21 -10.22
N SER A 260 12.87 9.94 -9.32
CA SER A 260 11.99 9.48 -8.24
C SER A 260 10.72 10.32 -8.20
N PRO A 261 9.66 9.51 -7.91
CA PRO A 261 9.38 8.14 -7.41
C PRO A 261 9.11 7.17 -8.56
N TRP A 262 9.34 5.78 -8.18
CA TRP A 262 9.03 4.73 -9.17
C TRP A 262 7.76 3.97 -8.77
N ILE A 263 7.04 3.67 -9.89
CA ILE A 263 5.85 2.81 -9.74
C ILE A 263 6.20 1.38 -10.18
N VAL A 264 5.84 0.44 -9.24
CA VAL A 264 6.03 -0.99 -9.60
C VAL A 264 4.72 -1.74 -9.38
N ILE A 265 4.35 -2.56 -10.42
CA ILE A 265 3.09 -3.32 -10.26
C ILE A 265 3.40 -4.81 -10.53
N ALA A 266 2.66 -5.60 -9.71
CA ALA A 266 2.81 -7.05 -9.97
C ALA A 266 2.38 -7.41 -11.41
N PRO A 267 3.12 -8.41 -12.02
CA PRO A 267 2.75 -8.81 -13.39
C PRO A 267 1.32 -9.36 -13.45
N ALA A 268 0.75 -9.34 -14.68
CA ALA A 268 -0.68 -9.69 -14.88
C ALA A 268 -0.94 -11.15 -14.49
N ASP A 269 0.06 -11.96 -14.45
CA ASP A 269 -0.22 -13.39 -14.14
C ASP A 269 0.13 -13.72 -12.69
N ASP A 270 0.55 -12.81 -11.65
CA ASP A 270 1.01 -13.08 -10.26
C ASP A 270 0.22 -12.23 -9.27
N TYR A 271 -0.50 -11.09 -9.64
CA TYR A 271 -1.41 -10.21 -8.90
C TYR A 271 -0.88 -9.91 -7.50
N THR A 272 0.24 -10.81 -6.85
CA THR A 272 0.69 -10.58 -5.46
C THR A 272 2.15 -11.04 -5.34
N PHE A 273 3.10 -10.36 -6.16
CA PHE A 273 4.57 -10.49 -6.25
C PHE A 273 5.05 -11.83 -5.69
N GLU A 274 4.18 -12.90 -5.71
CA GLU A 274 4.57 -14.16 -5.05
C GLU A 274 4.99 -15.20 -6.10
N SER A 275 5.01 -14.87 -7.43
CA SER A 275 5.37 -15.85 -8.48
C SER A 275 6.89 -15.94 -8.60
N SER A 276 7.34 -16.91 -9.43
CA SER A 276 8.79 -17.15 -9.64
C SER A 276 9.48 -15.94 -10.29
N TYR A 277 8.58 -14.99 -10.79
CA TYR A 277 9.21 -13.80 -11.39
C TYR A 277 10.07 -13.06 -10.36
N PHE A 278 9.68 -13.27 -9.16
CA PHE A 278 10.38 -12.49 -8.11
C PHE A 278 11.19 -13.45 -7.23
N GLU A 279 11.50 -14.86 -7.88
CA GLU A 279 12.35 -15.89 -7.23
C GLU A 279 13.76 -15.83 -7.85
N GLY A 280 14.84 -15.82 -6.96
CA GLY A 280 16.23 -15.82 -7.47
C GLY A 280 17.20 -15.30 -6.41
N ASN A 281 18.55 -15.55 -6.69
CA ASN A 281 19.69 -15.29 -5.79
C ASN A 281 19.62 -13.88 -5.19
N TRP A 282 18.52 -13.07 -5.37
CA TRP A 282 18.55 -11.63 -5.05
C TRP A 282 17.42 -11.28 -4.08
N GLN A 283 16.48 -12.42 -3.60
CA GLN A 283 15.43 -12.29 -2.57
C GLN A 283 15.96 -12.78 -1.22
N THR A 284 17.34 -13.33 -1.28
CA THR A 284 17.98 -13.82 -0.04
C THR A 284 19.48 -13.47 -0.10
N ALA A 285 19.93 -12.52 0.77
CA ALA A 285 21.36 -12.14 0.90
C ALA A 285 22.28 -13.34 0.63
N ASN A 286 22.10 -14.35 -0.38
CA ASN A 286 23.15 -15.31 -0.73
C ASN A 286 24.13 -14.70 -1.73
N TYR A 287 25.55 -14.41 -1.15
CA TYR A 287 26.34 -14.37 -2.41
C TYR A 287 27.78 -14.80 -2.12
N ASN A 288 28.22 -15.93 -2.96
CA ASN A 288 29.51 -16.37 -3.56
C ASN A 288 29.95 -15.43 -4.69
N GLY A 289 30.18 -14.10 -4.34
CA GLY A 289 31.22 -13.40 -5.14
C GLY A 289 30.82 -13.21 -6.60
N LEU A 290 29.83 -12.36 -7.14
CA LEU A 290 29.70 -11.80 -8.50
C LEU A 290 28.54 -10.81 -8.54
N GLY A 291 28.82 -9.38 -8.90
CA GLY A 291 28.31 -8.43 -9.93
C GLY A 291 26.96 -8.86 -10.50
N ASP A 292 25.90 -8.10 -9.99
CA ASP A 292 24.83 -7.62 -10.89
C ASP A 292 23.97 -6.58 -10.15
N ASN A 293 23.93 -5.31 -10.55
CA ASN A 293 23.45 -3.95 -10.24
C ASN A 293 21.93 -3.85 -10.42
N ASN A 294 20.96 -4.90 -9.97
CA ASN A 294 19.59 -4.33 -9.93
C ASN A 294 18.59 -5.43 -9.60
N VAL A 295 18.04 -5.76 -8.38
CA VAL A 295 16.71 -6.41 -8.16
C VAL A 295 15.61 -5.52 -8.76
N TYR A 296 15.67 -5.31 -10.19
CA TYR A 296 14.56 -4.65 -10.92
C TYR A 296 13.75 -5.72 -11.66
N PRO A 297 12.36 -5.88 -11.61
CA PRO A 297 11.81 -6.87 -12.54
C PRO A 297 12.44 -6.75 -13.93
N LEU A 298 13.42 -7.54 -14.40
CA LEU A 298 13.98 -7.71 -15.76
C LEU A 298 13.07 -7.11 -16.82
N SER A 299 11.85 -6.40 -16.33
CA SER A 299 10.96 -6.01 -17.45
C SER A 299 10.50 -4.56 -17.24
N THR A 300 10.89 -3.62 -18.08
CA THR A 300 10.37 -2.22 -18.09
C THR A 300 8.84 -2.21 -18.18
N THR A 301 8.25 -3.46 -18.25
CA THR A 301 6.78 -3.46 -18.38
C THR A 301 6.12 -3.35 -17.01
N VAL A 302 6.86 -3.55 -15.93
CA VAL A 302 6.12 -3.62 -14.64
C VAL A 302 6.66 -2.51 -13.72
N ARG A 303 7.55 -1.65 -14.38
CA ARG A 303 8.07 -0.52 -13.59
C ARG A 303 8.27 0.69 -14.50
N TRP A 304 8.01 1.83 -13.90
CA TRP A 304 8.25 3.06 -14.68
C TRP A 304 8.23 4.26 -13.72
N ALA A 305 8.90 5.40 -14.17
CA ALA A 305 8.97 6.61 -13.31
C ALA A 305 7.61 7.33 -13.32
N LEU A 306 7.27 7.79 -12.10
CA LEU A 306 6.03 8.61 -12.03
C LEU A 306 6.21 9.90 -12.84
N THR A 307 7.39 10.55 -12.65
CA THR A 307 7.68 11.80 -13.37
C THR A 307 9.20 11.99 -13.45
N ARG A 308 9.54 12.78 -14.49
CA ARG A 308 10.98 13.14 -14.58
C ARG A 308 11.17 14.64 -14.37
N GLU A 309 10.00 15.24 -13.91
CA GLU A 309 10.07 16.71 -13.75
C GLU A 309 10.78 17.05 -12.44
N HIS A 310 10.34 16.40 -11.39
CA HIS A 310 11.00 16.62 -10.08
C HIS A 310 11.31 15.27 -9.44
N THR A 311 12.53 15.35 -8.88
CA THR A 311 12.87 14.18 -8.05
C THR A 311 12.41 14.42 -6.60
N GLY A 312 11.74 13.36 -6.01
CA GLY A 312 11.27 13.62 -4.63
C GLY A 312 11.12 12.32 -3.84
N GLY A 313 10.77 12.45 -2.60
CA GLY A 313 10.73 11.29 -1.67
C GLY A 313 9.41 11.24 -0.89
N ALA A 314 9.20 10.22 -0.17
CA ALA A 314 8.04 9.96 0.71
C ALA A 314 6.74 9.94 -0.10
N PRO A 315 6.75 9.08 -1.11
CA PRO A 315 5.52 9.05 -1.92
C PRO A 315 4.37 8.33 -1.20
N PHE A 316 3.16 8.64 -1.68
CA PHE A 316 1.93 7.97 -1.19
C PHE A 316 1.00 7.68 -2.38
N ALA A 317 0.29 6.56 -2.19
CA ALA A 317 -0.63 6.22 -3.29
C ALA A 317 -2.03 5.95 -2.73
N LEU A 318 -3.02 6.34 -3.57
CA LEU A 318 -4.41 6.03 -3.23
C LEU A 318 -5.19 5.71 -4.52
N LYS A 319 -5.82 4.47 -4.50
CA LYS A 319 -6.75 4.20 -5.61
C LYS A 319 -8.03 5.03 -5.47
N LEU A 320 -8.34 5.81 -6.55
CA LEU A 320 -9.54 6.67 -6.50
C LEU A 320 -10.80 5.87 -6.86
N SER A 321 -11.94 6.50 -6.58
CA SER A 321 -13.22 5.78 -6.77
C SER A 321 -13.48 5.55 -8.27
N ASN A 322 -12.88 6.26 -9.12
CA ASN A 322 -13.07 6.00 -10.57
C ASN A 322 -12.04 5.00 -11.10
N GLY A 323 -11.25 4.40 -10.22
CA GLY A 323 -10.35 3.31 -10.64
C GLY A 323 -8.93 3.82 -10.91
N LYS A 324 -8.81 5.14 -11.11
CA LYS A 324 -7.46 5.69 -11.35
C LYS A 324 -6.66 5.73 -10.04
N ILE A 325 -5.31 6.09 -10.25
CA ILE A 325 -4.47 6.03 -9.04
C ILE A 325 -3.85 7.41 -8.82
N ALA A 326 -4.10 7.95 -7.59
CA ALA A 326 -3.44 9.22 -7.22
C ALA A 326 -2.12 8.97 -6.48
N PHE A 327 -1.18 9.80 -6.88
CA PHE A 327 0.14 9.72 -6.22
C PHE A 327 0.52 11.10 -5.70
N SER A 328 1.13 11.07 -4.42
CA SER A 328 1.77 12.31 -3.95
C SER A 328 3.21 12.04 -3.50
N TYR A 329 3.96 13.10 -3.68
CA TYR A 329 5.34 12.98 -3.19
C TYR A 329 5.90 14.37 -2.90
N ASN A 330 6.95 14.29 -2.08
CA ASN A 330 7.57 15.58 -1.71
C ASN A 330 8.81 15.87 -2.57
N SER A 331 8.89 17.14 -2.96
CA SER A 331 10.10 17.67 -3.63
C SER A 331 10.23 19.16 -3.32
N GLY A 332 11.51 19.52 -2.78
CA GLY A 332 11.74 20.96 -2.49
C GLY A 332 10.74 21.51 -1.45
N LYS A 333 10.25 20.63 -0.51
CA LYS A 333 9.35 21.02 0.60
C LYS A 333 7.95 21.36 0.08
N LYS A 334 7.67 20.66 -0.91
CA LYS A 334 6.31 20.80 -1.44
C LYS A 334 5.73 19.40 -1.74
N ILE A 335 4.38 19.45 -1.56
CA ILE A 335 3.74 18.17 -1.95
C ILE A 335 3.15 18.33 -3.35
N TYR A 336 3.70 17.40 -4.23
CA TYR A 336 3.13 17.31 -5.59
C TYR A 336 2.18 16.12 -5.70
N CYS A 337 1.16 16.36 -6.67
CA CYS A 337 0.16 15.28 -6.84
C CYS A 337 0.01 14.96 -8.33
N TRP A 338 -0.06 13.65 -8.58
CA TRP A 338 -0.28 13.14 -9.95
C TRP A 338 -1.40 12.10 -9.93
N VAL A 339 -2.08 12.05 -11.11
CA VAL A 339 -3.09 10.98 -11.21
C VAL A 339 -2.80 10.16 -12.47
N ALA A 340 -2.62 8.85 -12.22
CA ALA A 340 -2.39 7.92 -13.36
C ALA A 340 -3.66 7.17 -13.72
N ASP A 341 -3.58 6.58 -14.94
CA ASP A 341 -4.75 5.80 -15.36
C ASP A 341 -4.91 4.52 -14.52
N LYS A 342 -5.95 3.63 -14.78
CA LYS A 342 -6.35 2.50 -13.90
C LYS A 342 -5.25 1.45 -13.84
N ASN A 343 -4.33 1.62 -14.73
CA ASN A 343 -3.17 0.69 -14.69
C ASN A 343 -1.92 1.37 -14.15
N ALA A 344 -2.17 2.57 -13.56
CA ALA A 344 -1.10 3.37 -12.95
C ALA A 344 -0.06 3.82 -14.00
N LYS A 345 -0.51 4.04 -15.22
CA LYS A 345 0.36 4.56 -16.31
C LYS A 345 -0.12 5.95 -16.71
N ASN A 346 0.73 6.59 -17.40
CA ASN A 346 0.40 7.90 -18.01
C ASN A 346 -0.06 8.91 -16.95
N PRO A 347 0.79 9.17 -16.02
CA PRO A 347 0.42 10.11 -14.94
C PRO A 347 0.27 11.54 -15.46
N VAL A 348 -0.76 12.19 -14.89
CA VAL A 348 -1.00 13.60 -15.25
C VAL A 348 -0.87 14.44 -13.96
N LYS A 349 -0.04 15.48 -14.13
CA LYS A 349 0.19 16.34 -12.94
C LYS A 349 -1.09 17.10 -12.57
N GLN A 350 -1.30 17.19 -11.15
CA GLN A 350 -2.47 17.94 -10.64
C GLN A 350 -1.99 19.22 -9.96
N ALA A 351 -2.96 20.09 -9.77
CA ALA A 351 -2.59 21.25 -8.93
C ALA A 351 -2.08 20.81 -7.56
N MET A 352 -1.12 21.64 -7.03
CA MET A 352 -0.57 21.29 -5.70
C MET A 352 -1.63 21.50 -4.61
N PRO A 353 -1.75 20.47 -3.74
CA PRO A 353 -2.84 20.54 -2.76
C PRO A 353 -2.62 21.65 -1.72
N PHE A 354 -1.36 22.04 -1.54
CA PHE A 354 -1.16 23.02 -0.46
C PHE A 354 -0.47 24.26 -1.02
N GLY A 355 -0.51 24.44 -2.31
CA GLY A 355 0.07 25.64 -2.93
C GLY A 355 1.53 25.86 -2.53
N GLU A 356 1.85 27.01 -1.85
CA GLU A 356 3.26 27.41 -1.60
C GLU A 356 3.68 27.06 -0.17
N LEU A 357 2.74 26.42 0.52
CA LEU A 357 3.13 26.03 1.89
C LEU A 357 4.25 25.00 1.88
N ASN A 358 5.10 25.15 2.86
CA ASN A 358 6.16 24.11 3.02
C ASN A 358 5.58 22.84 3.67
N THR A 359 5.65 21.81 2.89
CA THR A 359 5.01 20.56 3.37
C THR A 359 5.94 19.38 3.04
N PHE A 360 5.75 18.33 3.94
CA PHE A 360 6.50 17.09 3.73
C PHE A 360 5.66 15.90 4.20
N TYR A 361 5.80 14.83 3.58
CA TYR A 361 5.13 13.57 3.98
C TYR A 361 3.61 13.72 3.94
N SER A 362 3.04 12.94 2.98
CA SER A 362 1.57 13.11 2.85
C SER A 362 0.88 11.75 2.99
N SER A 363 -0.43 11.83 3.28
CA SER A 363 -1.34 10.67 3.18
C SER A 363 -2.72 11.13 2.67
N MET A 364 -3.42 10.10 2.07
CA MET A 364 -4.74 10.45 1.49
C MET A 364 -5.75 9.36 1.86
N ILE A 365 -7.00 9.78 2.06
CA ILE A 365 -8.08 8.79 2.26
C ILE A 365 -9.32 9.28 1.49
N HIS A 366 -10.17 8.33 1.22
CA HIS A 366 -11.50 8.72 0.71
C HIS A 366 -12.39 9.20 1.88
N LEU A 367 -13.05 10.39 1.65
CA LEU A 367 -14.15 10.72 2.58
C LEU A 367 -15.48 10.13 2.09
N ASN A 368 -15.60 10.11 0.83
CA ASN A 368 -16.66 9.40 0.10
C ASN A 368 -16.22 9.17 -1.36
N ASP A 369 -17.23 8.77 -2.22
CA ASP A 369 -16.86 8.34 -3.58
C ASP A 369 -16.31 9.52 -4.40
N SER A 370 -16.67 10.72 -3.95
CA SER A 370 -16.27 11.86 -4.83
C SER A 370 -15.23 12.73 -4.15
N THR A 371 -15.01 12.40 -2.86
CA THR A 371 -14.14 13.36 -2.17
C THR A 371 -13.02 12.60 -1.45
N ILE A 372 -11.80 13.24 -1.52
CA ILE A 372 -10.67 12.68 -0.75
C ILE A 372 -10.16 13.76 0.21
N LEU A 373 -9.46 13.33 1.20
CA LEU A 373 -8.75 14.23 2.11
C LEU A 373 -7.26 13.91 2.11
N ILE A 374 -6.47 14.96 1.92
CA ILE A 374 -5.00 14.76 1.94
C ILE A 374 -4.42 15.55 3.11
N ALA A 375 -3.41 14.90 3.77
CA ALA A 375 -2.74 15.57 4.91
C ALA A 375 -1.23 15.57 4.69
N ALA A 376 -0.61 16.62 5.24
CA ALA A 376 0.86 16.69 5.20
C ALA A 376 1.36 17.54 6.38
N HIS A 377 2.55 17.09 6.82
CA HIS A 377 3.03 17.96 7.92
C HIS A 377 3.86 19.12 7.36
N GLU A 378 3.94 20.13 8.17
CA GLU A 378 4.69 21.34 7.81
C GLU A 378 6.19 21.10 7.97
N THR A 379 6.96 21.79 6.99
CA THR A 379 8.43 21.60 7.10
C THR A 379 9.11 22.96 6.96
N SER A 380 9.29 23.83 8.05
CA SER A 380 10.04 25.10 7.94
C SER A 380 11.44 24.93 8.56
N PRO A 381 12.57 25.49 7.84
CA PRO A 381 13.98 25.37 8.27
C PRO A 381 14.17 25.88 9.70
N GLY A 382 14.79 24.89 10.59
CA GLY A 382 15.32 25.38 11.88
C GLY A 382 14.20 25.52 12.92
N GLU A 383 12.95 24.94 12.85
CA GLU A 383 11.93 24.99 13.92
C GLU A 383 10.93 23.85 13.71
N GLU A 384 10.66 23.02 14.69
CA GLU A 384 9.56 22.13 15.11
C GLU A 384 8.41 22.12 14.09
N MET A 385 8.28 21.06 13.29
CA MET A 385 7.03 20.88 12.49
C MET A 385 5.80 21.28 13.31
N ARG A 386 5.23 22.47 13.01
CA ARG A 386 4.32 23.21 13.91
C ARG A 386 2.87 22.82 13.63
N ALA A 387 2.75 22.02 12.47
CA ALA A 387 1.31 21.76 12.22
C ALA A 387 1.16 20.65 11.19
N LEU A 388 -0.06 20.15 11.18
CA LEU A 388 -0.51 19.33 10.04
C LEU A 388 -1.49 20.14 9.18
N TYR A 389 -1.21 20.05 7.85
CA TYR A 389 -2.16 20.67 6.91
C TYR A 389 -3.06 19.60 6.26
N LEU A 390 -4.38 20.01 6.11
CA LEU A 390 -5.33 19.11 5.43
C LEU A 390 -6.06 19.89 4.33
N ARG A 391 -6.32 19.12 3.29
CA ARG A 391 -7.08 19.76 2.20
C ARG A 391 -7.96 18.71 1.50
N LYS A 392 -9.19 19.25 1.14
CA LYS A 392 -10.11 18.33 0.43
C LYS A 392 -9.93 18.46 -1.08
N GLY A 393 -10.15 17.22 -1.69
CA GLY A 393 -10.08 17.17 -3.17
C GLY A 393 -11.30 16.44 -3.73
N ARG A 394 -11.80 17.08 -4.92
CA ARG A 394 -12.90 16.41 -5.62
C ARG A 394 -12.36 15.57 -6.79
N ILE A 395 -12.93 14.25 -6.75
CA ILE A 395 -12.50 13.34 -7.85
C ILE A 395 -13.38 13.56 -9.08
N LYS A 396 -12.80 13.66 -10.17
CA LYS A 396 -13.58 13.75 -11.43
C LYS A 396 -14.10 12.36 -11.86
N ASP A 397 -15.31 12.36 -12.50
CA ASP A 397 -15.91 11.13 -13.07
C ASP A 397 -15.88 9.99 -12.05
N TYR A 398 -16.18 10.23 -10.74
CA TYR A 398 -16.16 9.20 -9.69
C TYR A 398 -17.33 8.21 -9.90
N VAL A 399 -17.05 7.01 -9.53
CA VAL A 399 -18.09 5.96 -9.65
C VAL A 399 -18.59 5.62 -8.23
N THR A 400 -19.86 5.51 -8.12
CA THR A 400 -20.41 5.07 -6.82
C THR A 400 -20.41 3.53 -6.73
N THR A 401 -19.40 3.00 -5.97
CA THR A 401 -19.26 1.53 -5.90
C THR A 401 -20.28 0.96 -4.91
N SER A 402 -21.22 0.00 -5.40
CA SER A 402 -21.92 -0.99 -4.54
C SER A 402 -21.23 -2.35 -4.63
N VAL A 403 -20.25 -2.91 -3.70
CA VAL A 403 -19.42 -4.15 -3.84
C VAL A 403 -20.21 -5.32 -3.25
N THR A 404 -20.19 -6.62 -4.09
CA THR A 404 -20.52 -8.00 -3.65
C THR A 404 -19.33 -8.92 -3.95
N ARG A 405 -18.41 -9.74 -3.07
CA ARG A 405 -17.18 -10.54 -3.03
C ARG A 405 -17.45 -11.99 -3.43
N LEU A 406 -16.19 -12.90 -4.32
CA LEU A 406 -16.18 -14.38 -4.30
C LEU A 406 -14.72 -14.89 -4.37
N LYS A 407 -14.09 -16.22 -3.68
CA LYS A 407 -12.80 -16.87 -3.43
C LYS A 407 -12.75 -18.25 -4.13
N SER A 408 -11.39 -19.06 -4.88
CA SER A 408 -10.17 -19.92 -4.64
C SER A 408 -10.43 -21.37 -5.00
N PRO A 409 -8.94 -22.58 -5.15
CA PRO A 409 -8.42 -23.74 -5.90
C PRO A 409 -8.25 -24.98 -4.99
N PHE A 410 -9.11 -25.68 -4.32
CA PHE A 410 -9.18 -27.03 -3.73
C PHE A 410 -10.46 -27.73 -4.22
N TYR A 411 -10.83 -27.54 -5.17
CA TYR A 411 -12.19 -27.82 -5.68
C TYR A 411 -12.16 -27.75 -7.21
N GLN A 412 -12.43 -29.09 -7.84
CA GLN A 412 -12.66 -29.00 -9.30
C GLN A 412 -14.01 -28.33 -9.61
N VAL A 413 -13.78 -27.06 -10.23
CA VAL A 413 -15.03 -26.34 -10.58
C VAL A 413 -15.20 -26.43 -12.11
N THR A 414 -16.26 -27.20 -12.50
CA THR A 414 -16.55 -27.25 -13.96
C THR A 414 -17.85 -26.50 -14.26
N VAL A 415 -17.78 -25.80 -15.46
CA VAL A 415 -19.01 -25.07 -15.86
C VAL A 415 -19.58 -25.72 -17.12
N SER A 416 -20.89 -26.21 -16.99
CA SER A 416 -21.54 -26.68 -18.23
C SER A 416 -22.97 -26.15 -18.33
N ASN A 417 -23.28 -25.47 -19.43
CA ASN A 417 -24.66 -25.07 -19.76
C ASN A 417 -25.32 -24.33 -18.59
N ARG A 418 -24.51 -23.34 -17.97
CA ARG A 418 -25.00 -22.45 -16.89
C ARG A 418 -25.05 -23.17 -15.54
N ASN A 419 -24.50 -24.40 -15.56
CA ASN A 419 -24.43 -25.15 -14.28
C ASN A 419 -22.98 -25.16 -13.78
N ILE A 420 -22.82 -24.74 -12.46
CA ILE A 420 -21.46 -24.80 -11.86
C ILE A 420 -21.37 -26.04 -10.96
N HIS A 421 -20.35 -26.84 -11.32
CA HIS A 421 -20.15 -28.08 -10.53
C HIS A 421 -18.86 -27.95 -9.71
N ILE A 422 -19.13 -28.29 -8.40
CA ILE A 422 -17.92 -28.26 -7.53
C ILE A 422 -17.70 -29.66 -6.94
N ARG A 423 -16.50 -30.25 -7.18
CA ARG A 423 -16.19 -31.62 -6.72
C ARG A 423 -14.98 -31.57 -5.78
N GLY A 424 -15.13 -32.65 -4.64
CA GLY A 424 -13.95 -32.77 -3.75
C GLY A 424 -14.21 -32.12 -2.39
N LEU A 425 -15.64 -31.98 -2.02
CA LEU A 425 -15.93 -31.41 -0.69
C LEU A 425 -15.94 -32.50 0.38
N SER A 426 -15.19 -32.29 1.62
CA SER A 426 -15.30 -33.20 2.78
C SER A 426 -16.41 -32.74 3.74
N GLY A 427 -17.10 -33.70 4.45
CA GLY A 427 -18.32 -33.59 5.30
C GLY A 427 -18.24 -32.42 6.28
N ASN A 428 -17.08 -31.64 6.41
CA ASN A 428 -17.05 -30.48 7.33
C ASN A 428 -16.78 -29.19 6.56
N GLU A 429 -16.98 -29.13 5.19
CA GLU A 429 -16.60 -27.95 4.39
C GLU A 429 -17.87 -27.16 4.01
N THR A 430 -17.78 -25.80 4.15
CA THR A 430 -18.91 -24.92 3.77
C THR A 430 -18.55 -24.14 2.50
N VAL A 431 -19.47 -24.06 1.38
CA VAL A 431 -19.24 -23.34 0.11
C VAL A 431 -20.05 -22.04 0.13
N GLN A 432 -19.24 -21.01 -0.05
CA GLN A 432 -19.95 -19.71 -0.16
C GLN A 432 -19.77 -19.11 -1.56
N ILE A 433 -20.87 -18.71 -2.24
CA ILE A 433 -20.77 -18.22 -3.63
C ILE A 433 -21.32 -16.77 -3.66
N SER A 434 -20.42 -15.90 -4.31
CA SER A 434 -20.89 -14.53 -4.46
C SER A 434 -20.65 -14.00 -5.88
N GLN A 435 -21.64 -13.19 -6.55
CA GLN A 435 -21.54 -12.68 -7.94
C GLN A 435 -21.04 -11.22 -7.91
N VAL A 436 -20.13 -10.86 -8.87
CA VAL A 436 -19.70 -9.45 -8.95
C VAL A 436 -20.07 -8.91 -10.34
N ALA A 437 -21.29 -8.03 -10.30
CA ALA A 437 -21.87 -7.13 -11.32
C ALA A 437 -23.24 -7.66 -11.75
N GLY A 438 -24.53 -7.06 -11.20
CA GLY A 438 -25.93 -6.66 -11.48
C GLY A 438 -26.80 -7.86 -11.88
N CYS A 439 -27.35 -8.79 -10.87
CA CYS A 439 -28.67 -9.24 -10.38
C CYS A 439 -28.62 -10.76 -10.16
N ALA A 440 -29.01 -11.27 -8.82
CA ALA A 440 -29.58 -12.01 -7.68
C ALA A 440 -29.13 -13.48 -7.70
N VAL A 441 -28.89 -14.12 -6.35
CA VAL A 441 -28.25 -14.97 -5.33
C VAL A 441 -28.81 -16.40 -5.45
N LEU A 442 -27.83 -17.39 -5.10
CA LEU A 442 -28.22 -18.56 -4.26
C LEU A 442 -27.06 -18.91 -3.32
N VAL A 443 -27.38 -18.98 -1.96
CA VAL A 443 -26.66 -19.30 -0.72
C VAL A 443 -26.96 -20.76 -0.34
N VAL A 444 -25.91 -21.66 -0.28
CA VAL A 444 -26.22 -22.97 0.33
C VAL A 444 -25.34 -23.16 1.57
N LYS A 445 -25.92 -23.38 2.74
CA LYS A 445 -25.39 -23.69 4.09
C LYS A 445 -25.64 -25.16 4.44
N LYS A 446 -24.62 -26.03 4.02
CA LYS A 446 -24.31 -27.31 4.70
C LYS A 446 -24.43 -28.46 3.68
N VAL A 447 -23.25 -29.23 3.39
CA VAL A 447 -23.31 -30.33 2.41
C VAL A 447 -23.34 -31.66 3.17
N LEU A 448 -24.43 -32.58 3.00
CA LEU A 448 -24.51 -34.01 3.39
C LEU A 448 -24.00 -34.90 2.26
N SER A 449 -23.23 -34.15 1.06
CA SER A 449 -22.81 -35.06 -0.05
C SER A 449 -21.50 -34.56 -0.66
N GLU A 450 -20.55 -35.44 -1.25
CA GLU A 450 -19.18 -35.31 -1.79
C GLU A 450 -19.18 -34.58 -3.14
N GLU A 451 -20.44 -34.04 -3.70
CA GLU A 451 -20.55 -33.25 -4.95
C GLU A 451 -21.72 -32.27 -4.83
N TYR A 452 -21.30 -30.94 -5.39
CA TYR A 452 -22.39 -29.94 -5.30
C TYR A 452 -22.61 -29.29 -6.66
N SER A 453 -24.04 -29.16 -7.13
CA SER A 453 -24.29 -28.47 -8.42
C SER A 453 -25.42 -27.45 -8.23
N PHE A 454 -25.12 -26.30 -8.92
CA PHE A 454 -26.31 -25.41 -8.90
C PHE A 454 -26.37 -24.63 -10.21
N ARG A 455 -27.61 -24.22 -10.56
CA ARG A 455 -27.90 -23.62 -11.89
C ARG A 455 -28.03 -22.10 -11.75
N THR A 456 -27.22 -21.38 -12.56
CA THR A 456 -27.32 -19.89 -12.51
C THR A 456 -28.26 -19.39 -13.60
N LEU A 457 -29.19 -18.32 -13.28
CA LEU A 457 -30.30 -17.85 -14.14
C LEU A 457 -29.84 -16.67 -14.99
N CYS A 458 -28.42 -16.12 -14.78
CA CYS A 458 -27.94 -15.03 -15.65
C CYS A 458 -26.44 -15.18 -15.89
N PRO A 459 -25.88 -14.70 -17.14
CA PRO A 459 -24.44 -14.73 -17.41
C PRO A 459 -23.68 -13.70 -16.58
N GLY A 460 -22.33 -14.08 -16.03
CA GLY A 460 -21.56 -13.09 -15.23
C GLY A 460 -20.38 -13.77 -14.52
N VAL A 461 -19.49 -12.80 -13.79
CA VAL A 461 -18.28 -13.34 -13.11
C VAL A 461 -18.66 -13.78 -11.69
N TYR A 462 -18.21 -14.95 -11.35
CA TYR A 462 -18.54 -15.47 -10.00
C TYR A 462 -17.24 -15.77 -9.26
N ILE A 463 -17.27 -15.37 -7.98
CA ILE A 463 -16.14 -15.79 -7.13
C ILE A 463 -16.60 -16.87 -6.13
N VAL A 464 -15.98 -17.99 -6.20
CA VAL A 464 -16.34 -19.11 -5.33
C VAL A 464 -15.20 -19.33 -4.32
N ARG A 465 -15.66 -19.34 -3.00
CA ARG A 465 -14.65 -19.57 -1.94
C ARG A 465 -14.97 -20.84 -1.17
N ILE A 466 -13.99 -21.70 -0.93
CA ILE A 466 -14.21 -22.96 -0.21
C ILE A 466 -13.40 -22.89 1.10
N ILE A 467 -14.15 -23.14 2.32
CA ILE A 467 -13.46 -23.01 3.62
C ILE A 467 -13.28 -24.41 4.23
N ASN A 468 -11.80 -24.85 4.32
CA ASN A 468 -11.51 -26.15 4.97
C ASN A 468 -11.01 -25.93 6.40
N GLY A 469 -11.58 -26.66 7.50
CA GLY A 469 -11.20 -26.61 8.94
C GLY A 469 -9.83 -27.24 9.19
N ILE A 470 -8.91 -27.76 8.23
CA ILE A 470 -7.65 -28.42 8.64
C ILE A 470 -6.60 -28.14 7.56
N SER A 471 -6.65 -27.33 6.42
CA SER A 471 -5.60 -27.06 5.40
C SER A 471 -6.00 -25.83 4.58
N GLY A 472 -6.16 -24.58 5.20
CA GLY A 472 -6.14 -23.24 4.56
C GLY A 472 -7.07 -23.18 3.34
N LYS A 473 -7.74 -21.92 3.13
CA LYS A 473 -8.83 -21.42 2.24
C LYS A 473 -8.36 -21.39 0.79
N THR A 474 -9.32 -21.94 -0.20
CA THR A 474 -9.05 -21.84 -1.65
C THR A 474 -10.21 -21.07 -2.33
N ALA A 475 -9.84 -19.84 -3.12
CA ALA A 475 -10.91 -19.10 -3.79
C ALA A 475 -10.75 -19.27 -5.31
N TYR A 476 -11.98 -19.47 -6.03
CA TYR A 476 -11.92 -19.62 -7.49
C TYR A 476 -12.74 -18.51 -8.14
N LYS A 477 -12.06 -17.97 -9.27
CA LYS A 477 -12.80 -17.04 -10.13
C LYS A 477 -13.37 -17.81 -11.35
N ILE A 478 -14.80 -17.62 -11.46
CA ILE A 478 -15.37 -18.44 -12.56
C ILE A 478 -16.27 -17.52 -13.41
N MET A 479 -15.94 -17.67 -14.83
CA MET A 479 -16.76 -16.86 -15.76
C MET A 479 -17.75 -17.76 -16.50
N VAL A 480 -19.08 -17.33 -16.43
CA VAL A 480 -20.07 -18.17 -17.14
C VAL A 480 -20.61 -17.37 -18.33
N ASN A 481 -20.22 -17.97 -19.65
CA ASN A 481 -20.67 -17.25 -20.86
C ASN A 481 -21.85 -17.98 -21.51
N ASP A 482 -22.83 -17.34 -22.26
CA ASP A 482 -23.97 -17.94 -22.99
C ASP A 482 -23.49 -19.09 -23.90
#